data_AF-A0A6J7IU23-F1
#
_entry.id   AF-A0A6J7IU23-F1
#
_cell.length_a   1.000
_cell.length_b   1.000
_cell.length_c   1.000
_cell.angle_alpha   90.00
_cell.angle_beta   90.00
_cell.angle_gamma   90.00
#
_symmetry.space_group_name_H-M   'P 1'
#
loop_
_entity.id
_entity.type
_entity.pdbx_description
1 polymer ?
#
loop_
_entity_poly.entity_id
_entity_poly.type
_entity_poly.pdbx_seq_one_letter_code
_entity_poly.pdbx_strand_id
1 'polypeptide(L)'
;MPIAATPLDRLPSWEVVCAHGTVLSGRTLAQLAQEPGRTQGLTFEALGLLLDLTKERVTPETLTLLVGLAREAGLEERIAAMFAGEHINVTEDRAAFHAALRAPLGTRMATGGRDVVPDVHAELGRMAVFAHEVRTGAWAGVTARPLRNVVNIGIGGSHLGPEMAATALGAYAQHGITSRFVSNVDPADLRAALRGLDPAETLVIVVSKTFSTLETMANARAARDWLTAALGDEAVARHMVAVSTHEERVHAFGIDPERMFGFWDWVGGRYSMDSAVGLALMVAIGPEAFGELLAGFHEVDEHLRTTPLEHNLPVLLGLIGVWNRSVLGHPTLAVLPYSAELARFPAYLQQLEMESNGKRVLLDGTPVRWPTAPVLWGEPGTNGQHSFHQLLHQGTDIVPAEFVGFTQPIEDPRGHHDLLLANMLAQAQALAFGREAQTLRAAGVPEPQIPHRVCEGDRPSLTLLVDGPLTPRALGRLVALYEHRVLTEGVLWGIDSFDQWGVELGKELAGELADDLTAHAAPQLEHDEATNALVRRIRAARGRAV
;
A
#
# COMPACT_ATOMS: atom_id res chain seq x y z
N MET A 1 4.62 -30.19 2.95
CA MET A 1 4.63 -29.78 4.37
C MET A 1 5.11 -28.35 4.39
N PRO A 2 4.49 -27.44 5.16
CA PRO A 2 4.97 -26.06 5.23
C PRO A 2 6.44 -26.10 5.65
N ILE A 3 7.26 -25.26 5.03
CA ILE A 3 8.64 -25.02 5.47
C ILE A 3 8.53 -24.61 6.93
N ALA A 4 9.01 -25.47 7.85
CA ALA A 4 8.97 -25.17 9.27
C ALA A 4 9.91 -23.98 9.51
N ALA A 5 9.34 -22.78 9.67
CA ALA A 5 10.10 -21.59 10.00
C ALA A 5 10.52 -21.67 11.46
N THR A 6 11.83 -21.62 11.72
CA THR A 6 12.35 -21.51 13.08
C THR A 6 11.94 -20.15 13.64
N PRO A 7 11.28 -20.07 14.81
CA PRO A 7 10.92 -18.80 15.44
C PRO A 7 12.13 -17.87 15.60
N LEU A 8 11.92 -16.57 15.38
CA LEU A 8 12.98 -15.54 15.44
C LEU A 8 13.80 -15.61 16.74
N ASP A 9 13.14 -15.78 17.88
CA ASP A 9 13.77 -15.87 19.21
C ASP A 9 14.59 -17.16 19.44
N ARG A 10 14.61 -18.08 18.48
CA ARG A 10 15.39 -19.34 18.53
C ARG A 10 16.55 -19.38 17.54
N LEU A 11 16.69 -18.39 16.67
CA LEU A 11 17.82 -18.26 15.76
C LEU A 11 19.04 -17.71 16.54
N PRO A 12 20.20 -18.36 16.59
CA PRO A 12 21.37 -17.80 17.27
C PRO A 12 21.81 -16.44 16.72
N SER A 13 21.61 -16.17 15.43
CA SER A 13 21.85 -14.84 14.86
C SER A 13 20.98 -13.75 15.49
N TRP A 14 19.79 -14.06 15.99
CA TRP A 14 18.90 -13.09 16.64
C TRP A 14 19.50 -12.56 17.94
N GLU A 15 20.09 -13.43 18.76
CA GLU A 15 20.76 -13.02 20.01
C GLU A 15 21.94 -12.07 19.70
N VAL A 16 22.72 -12.37 18.67
CA VAL A 16 23.84 -11.53 18.22
C VAL A 16 23.34 -10.16 17.73
N VAL A 17 22.27 -10.13 16.92
CA VAL A 17 21.67 -8.88 16.43
C VAL A 17 21.13 -8.03 17.60
N CYS A 18 20.46 -8.63 18.58
CA CYS A 18 19.98 -7.91 19.77
C CYS A 18 21.11 -7.35 20.64
N ALA A 19 22.17 -8.14 20.84
CA ALA A 19 23.36 -7.70 21.56
C ALA A 19 24.03 -6.52 20.84
N HIS A 20 24.13 -6.59 19.52
CA HIS A 20 24.64 -5.50 18.68
C HIS A 20 23.77 -4.23 18.76
N GLY A 21 22.45 -4.38 18.78
CA GLY A 21 21.50 -3.28 19.03
C GLY A 21 21.74 -2.58 20.36
N THR A 22 22.01 -3.34 21.42
CA THR A 22 22.37 -2.79 22.73
C THR A 22 23.66 -1.98 22.66
N VAL A 23 24.68 -2.46 21.95
CA VAL A 23 25.94 -1.72 21.73
C VAL A 23 25.70 -0.42 20.96
N LEU A 24 24.93 -0.47 19.87
CA LEU A 24 24.63 0.72 19.06
C LEU A 24 23.70 1.72 19.75
N SER A 25 22.88 1.29 20.71
CA SER A 25 22.03 2.21 21.49
C SER A 25 22.86 3.27 22.25
N GLY A 26 24.10 2.94 22.63
CA GLY A 26 25.04 3.86 23.28
C GLY A 26 25.78 4.83 22.34
N ARG A 27 25.51 4.76 21.02
CA ARG A 27 26.14 5.62 20.00
C ARG A 27 25.11 6.51 19.33
N THR A 28 25.46 7.79 19.18
CA THR A 28 24.64 8.78 18.48
C THR A 28 24.83 8.70 16.96
N LEU A 29 23.83 9.13 16.19
CA LEU A 29 23.93 9.31 14.73
C LEU A 29 25.02 10.31 14.37
N ALA A 30 25.25 11.35 15.19
CA ALA A 30 26.35 12.28 15.00
C ALA A 30 27.72 11.60 15.10
N GLN A 31 27.91 10.68 16.06
CA GLN A 31 29.14 9.88 16.17
C GLN A 31 29.28 8.88 15.01
N LEU A 32 28.19 8.21 14.64
CA LEU A 32 28.19 7.27 13.52
C LEU A 32 28.52 7.98 12.21
N ALA A 33 28.01 9.19 11.98
CA ALA A 33 28.26 9.99 10.78
C ALA A 33 29.75 10.36 10.57
N GLN A 34 30.58 10.27 11.61
CA GLN A 34 32.03 10.51 11.50
C GLN A 34 32.83 9.26 11.10
N GLU A 35 32.18 8.09 10.97
CA GLU A 35 32.87 6.86 10.57
C GLU A 35 33.36 6.93 9.12
N PRO A 36 34.66 6.67 8.85
CA PRO A 36 35.19 6.66 7.50
C PRO A 36 34.44 5.66 6.60
N GLY A 37 34.07 6.10 5.41
CA GLY A 37 33.41 5.24 4.42
C GLY A 37 31.93 4.95 4.69
N ARG A 38 31.31 5.57 5.72
CA ARG A 38 29.89 5.34 6.05
C ARG A 38 28.96 5.55 4.85
N THR A 39 29.10 6.66 4.13
CA THR A 39 28.28 6.94 2.95
C THR A 39 28.40 5.85 1.90
N GLN A 40 29.62 5.43 1.57
CA GLN A 40 29.84 4.37 0.58
C GLN A 40 29.31 3.01 1.06
N GLY A 41 29.42 2.72 2.36
CA GLY A 41 29.00 1.42 2.92
C GLY A 41 27.51 1.29 3.21
N LEU A 42 26.75 2.39 3.19
CA LEU A 42 25.32 2.43 3.55
C LEU A 42 24.45 3.10 2.48
N THR A 43 24.97 3.32 1.28
CA THR A 43 24.22 3.80 0.12
C THR A 43 24.20 2.71 -0.94
N PHE A 44 23.02 2.37 -1.42
CA PHE A 44 22.79 1.30 -2.40
C PHE A 44 22.04 1.86 -3.60
N GLU A 45 22.48 1.50 -4.81
CA GLU A 45 21.89 1.99 -6.05
C GLU A 45 21.56 0.82 -6.97
N ALA A 46 20.30 0.74 -7.40
CA ALA A 46 19.84 -0.20 -8.42
C ALA A 46 18.54 0.32 -9.05
N LEU A 47 18.27 -0.02 -10.31
CA LEU A 47 16.99 0.30 -10.98
C LEU A 47 16.66 1.80 -11.04
N GLY A 48 17.65 2.69 -11.00
CA GLY A 48 17.45 4.14 -10.88
C GLY A 48 16.84 4.55 -9.54
N LEU A 49 17.06 3.74 -8.50
CA LEU A 49 16.71 4.03 -7.11
C LEU A 49 18.00 4.09 -6.30
N LEU A 50 18.11 5.13 -5.48
CA LEU A 50 19.14 5.25 -4.45
C LEU A 50 18.48 5.07 -3.08
N LEU A 51 18.99 4.12 -2.32
CA LEU A 51 18.64 3.88 -0.92
C LEU A 51 19.80 4.35 -0.03
N ASP A 52 19.60 5.45 0.68
CA ASP A 52 20.56 6.01 1.63
C ASP A 52 20.14 5.65 3.07
N LEU A 53 20.93 4.77 3.70
CA LEU A 53 20.77 4.34 5.10
C LEU A 53 21.76 5.06 6.03
N THR A 54 22.44 6.11 5.59
CA THR A 54 23.50 6.78 6.38
C THR A 54 22.96 7.45 7.63
N LYS A 55 21.68 7.82 7.65
CA LYS A 55 20.98 8.43 8.80
C LYS A 55 20.13 7.41 9.58
N GLU A 56 20.28 6.12 9.29
CA GLU A 56 19.80 5.05 10.16
C GLU A 56 20.82 4.75 11.26
N ARG A 57 20.36 4.21 12.40
CA ARG A 57 21.24 3.78 13.49
C ARG A 57 21.83 2.39 13.20
N VAL A 58 22.60 2.31 12.12
CA VAL A 58 23.24 1.09 11.61
C VAL A 58 24.69 1.35 11.20
N THR A 59 25.44 0.26 11.05
CA THR A 59 26.83 0.19 10.53
C THR A 59 26.90 -0.93 9.48
N PRO A 60 27.98 -1.01 8.67
CA PRO A 60 28.19 -2.15 7.77
C PRO A 60 28.17 -3.52 8.47
N GLU A 61 28.66 -3.58 9.71
CA GLU A 61 28.54 -4.78 10.56
C GLU A 61 27.08 -5.10 10.88
N THR A 62 26.26 -4.09 11.16
CA THR A 62 24.83 -4.26 11.40
C THR A 62 24.14 -4.92 10.21
N LEU A 63 24.43 -4.43 8.99
CA LEU A 63 23.87 -5.01 7.77
C LEU A 63 24.33 -6.46 7.58
N THR A 64 25.61 -6.74 7.82
CA THR A 64 26.14 -8.12 7.77
C THR A 64 25.40 -9.05 8.73
N LEU A 65 25.15 -8.61 9.97
CA LEU A 65 24.43 -9.39 10.97
C LEU A 65 22.97 -9.59 10.59
N LEU A 66 22.29 -8.56 10.10
CA LEU A 66 20.89 -8.64 9.65
C LEU A 66 20.73 -9.54 8.42
N VAL A 67 21.67 -9.49 7.48
CA VAL A 67 21.68 -10.42 6.33
C VAL A 67 21.93 -11.86 6.78
N GLY A 68 22.83 -12.06 7.75
CA GLY A 68 23.03 -13.37 8.38
C GLY A 68 21.75 -13.92 9.01
N LEU A 69 21.03 -13.07 9.75
CA LEU A 69 19.71 -13.40 10.31
C LEU A 69 18.69 -13.76 9.23
N ALA A 70 18.64 -13.00 8.13
CA ALA A 70 17.73 -13.24 7.02
C ALA A 70 17.95 -14.61 6.36
N ARG A 71 19.23 -14.98 6.16
CA ARG A 71 19.61 -16.32 5.66
C ARG A 71 19.18 -17.40 6.62
N GLU A 72 19.44 -17.21 7.92
CA GLU A 72 19.06 -18.20 8.94
C GLU A 72 17.54 -18.37 9.07
N ALA A 73 16.78 -17.30 8.83
CA ALA A 73 15.31 -17.31 8.79
C ALA A 73 14.74 -17.95 7.49
N GLY A 74 15.58 -18.29 6.52
CA GLY A 74 15.17 -18.94 5.27
C GLY A 74 14.55 -17.99 4.24
N LEU A 75 15.02 -16.74 4.17
CA LEU A 75 14.49 -15.74 3.25
C LEU A 75 14.66 -16.12 1.78
N GLU A 76 15.83 -16.65 1.40
CA GLU A 76 16.12 -17.04 0.01
C GLU A 76 15.19 -18.17 -0.45
N GLU A 77 14.95 -19.16 0.41
CA GLU A 77 14.03 -20.26 0.17
C GLU A 77 12.59 -19.76 0.05
N ARG A 78 12.18 -18.80 0.90
CA ARG A 78 10.82 -18.24 0.81
C ARG A 78 10.62 -17.44 -0.48
N ILE A 79 11.59 -16.63 -0.88
CA ILE A 79 11.54 -15.89 -2.15
C ILE A 79 11.40 -16.90 -3.30
N ALA A 80 12.24 -17.94 -3.32
CA ALA A 80 12.17 -18.98 -4.34
C ALA A 80 10.80 -19.68 -4.36
N ALA A 81 10.25 -20.04 -3.19
CA ALA A 81 8.93 -20.66 -3.07
C ALA A 81 7.80 -19.75 -3.59
N MET A 82 7.85 -18.44 -3.32
CA MET A 82 6.90 -17.46 -3.85
C MET A 82 6.90 -17.48 -5.39
N PHE A 83 8.08 -17.34 -6.00
CA PHE A 83 8.23 -17.33 -7.46
C PHE A 83 7.98 -18.70 -8.13
N ALA A 84 8.08 -19.78 -7.37
CA ALA A 84 7.71 -21.13 -7.81
C ALA A 84 6.20 -21.41 -7.72
N GLY A 85 5.39 -20.45 -7.22
CA GLY A 85 3.94 -20.61 -7.08
C GLY A 85 3.54 -21.59 -5.98
N GLU A 86 4.44 -21.82 -5.02
CA GLU A 86 4.15 -22.65 -3.84
C GLU A 86 3.13 -21.99 -2.93
N HIS A 87 2.46 -22.82 -2.13
CA HIS A 87 1.41 -22.37 -1.22
C HIS A 87 2.01 -21.73 0.05
N ILE A 88 2.53 -20.51 -0.11
CA ILE A 88 3.17 -19.77 0.98
C ILE A 88 2.17 -19.02 1.86
N ASN A 89 0.94 -18.80 1.41
CA ASN A 89 -0.19 -18.46 2.28
C ASN A 89 -0.66 -19.77 2.93
N VAL A 90 -0.14 -20.04 4.13
CA VAL A 90 -0.25 -21.34 4.79
C VAL A 90 -1.63 -21.51 5.39
N THR A 91 -2.22 -20.44 5.92
CA THR A 91 -3.50 -20.54 6.62
C THR A 91 -4.70 -20.70 5.67
N GLU A 92 -4.56 -20.24 4.42
CA GLU A 92 -5.56 -20.43 3.37
C GLU A 92 -5.20 -21.51 2.34
N ASP A 93 -4.02 -22.15 2.46
CA ASP A 93 -3.47 -23.12 1.49
C ASP A 93 -3.48 -22.59 0.05
N ARG A 94 -2.86 -21.42 -0.16
CA ARG A 94 -2.82 -20.72 -1.45
C ARG A 94 -1.43 -20.24 -1.81
N ALA A 95 -1.18 -20.12 -3.11
CA ALA A 95 -0.06 -19.34 -3.60
C ALA A 95 -0.26 -17.84 -3.33
N ALA A 96 0.84 -17.10 -3.12
CA ALA A 96 0.85 -15.65 -3.11
C ALA A 96 1.65 -15.17 -4.33
N PHE A 97 0.96 -15.00 -5.46
CA PHE A 97 1.61 -15.06 -6.77
C PHE A 97 1.45 -13.79 -7.62
N HIS A 98 1.31 -12.64 -6.96
CA HIS A 98 1.15 -11.32 -7.58
C HIS A 98 2.28 -10.98 -8.58
N ALA A 99 3.51 -11.49 -8.38
CA ALA A 99 4.61 -11.40 -9.35
C ALA A 99 4.25 -11.90 -10.77
N ALA A 100 3.35 -12.88 -10.88
CA ALA A 100 2.91 -13.39 -12.18
C ALA A 100 2.07 -12.38 -12.99
N LEU A 101 1.45 -11.38 -12.35
CA LEU A 101 0.62 -10.35 -13.00
C LEU A 101 1.43 -9.44 -13.93
N ARG A 102 2.72 -9.26 -13.62
CA ARG A 102 3.64 -8.40 -14.35
C ARG A 102 4.76 -9.16 -15.07
N ALA A 103 4.70 -10.49 -15.10
CA ALA A 103 5.67 -11.30 -15.81
C ALA A 103 5.56 -11.07 -17.34
N PRO A 104 6.68 -10.91 -18.07
CA PRO A 104 6.66 -10.80 -19.53
C PRO A 104 6.03 -12.03 -20.20
N LEU A 105 5.45 -11.82 -21.38
CA LEU A 105 4.91 -12.91 -22.18
C LEU A 105 6.03 -13.91 -22.52
N GLY A 106 5.78 -15.19 -22.26
CA GLY A 106 6.75 -16.27 -22.48
C GLY A 106 7.54 -16.69 -21.23
N THR A 107 7.48 -15.91 -20.14
CA THR A 107 7.89 -16.38 -18.81
C THR A 107 6.95 -17.51 -18.38
N ARG A 108 7.51 -18.56 -17.77
CA ARG A 108 6.73 -19.66 -17.21
C ARG A 108 6.63 -19.50 -15.71
N MET A 109 5.41 -19.30 -15.22
CA MET A 109 5.11 -19.20 -13.78
C MET A 109 3.88 -20.04 -13.52
N ALA A 110 4.05 -21.14 -12.81
CA ALA A 110 3.00 -22.14 -12.63
C ALA A 110 2.60 -22.28 -11.17
N THR A 111 1.29 -22.40 -10.93
CA THR A 111 0.73 -22.81 -9.64
C THR A 111 -0.45 -23.75 -9.89
N GLY A 112 -0.69 -24.72 -9.00
CA GLY A 112 -1.70 -25.75 -9.21
C GLY A 112 -1.49 -26.60 -10.48
N GLY A 113 -0.25 -26.70 -10.99
CA GLY A 113 0.08 -27.44 -12.21
C GLY A 113 -0.25 -26.74 -13.53
N ARG A 114 -0.67 -25.46 -13.50
CA ARG A 114 -0.99 -24.66 -14.69
C ARG A 114 -0.08 -23.42 -14.76
N ASP A 115 0.46 -23.15 -15.94
CA ASP A 115 1.15 -21.89 -16.23
C ASP A 115 0.11 -20.76 -16.33
N VAL A 116 0.24 -19.74 -15.49
CA VAL A 116 -0.78 -18.68 -15.34
C VAL A 116 -0.48 -17.45 -16.21
N VAL A 117 0.76 -17.30 -16.69
CA VAL A 117 1.17 -16.12 -17.48
C VAL A 117 0.32 -15.93 -18.74
N PRO A 118 -0.02 -16.98 -19.52
CA PRO A 118 -0.90 -16.80 -20.68
C PRO A 118 -2.29 -16.26 -20.31
N ASP A 119 -2.86 -16.71 -19.19
CA ASP A 119 -4.17 -16.25 -18.72
C ASP A 119 -4.10 -14.79 -18.26
N VAL A 120 -3.01 -14.38 -17.61
CA VAL A 120 -2.72 -12.98 -17.25
C VAL A 120 -2.68 -12.09 -18.48
N HIS A 121 -1.90 -12.45 -19.49
CA HIS A 121 -1.77 -11.63 -20.71
C HIS A 121 -3.06 -11.59 -21.52
N ALA A 122 -3.85 -12.67 -21.54
CA ALA A 122 -5.16 -12.67 -22.17
C ALA A 122 -6.09 -11.64 -21.52
N GLU A 123 -6.10 -11.58 -20.20
CA GLU A 123 -6.93 -10.64 -19.45
C GLU A 123 -6.44 -9.19 -19.59
N LEU A 124 -5.12 -8.96 -19.48
CA LEU A 124 -4.52 -7.65 -19.76
C LEU A 124 -4.82 -7.17 -21.19
N GLY A 125 -4.84 -8.08 -22.17
CA GLY A 125 -5.24 -7.79 -23.54
C GLY A 125 -6.71 -7.37 -23.66
N ARG A 126 -7.63 -8.06 -22.97
CA ARG A 126 -9.05 -7.67 -22.90
C ARG A 126 -9.22 -6.29 -22.28
N MET A 127 -8.51 -6.02 -21.17
CA MET A 127 -8.51 -4.72 -20.51
C MET A 127 -8.00 -3.64 -21.46
N ALA A 128 -6.89 -3.89 -22.17
CA ALA A 128 -6.29 -2.93 -23.09
C ALA A 128 -7.23 -2.55 -24.23
N VAL A 129 -7.91 -3.54 -24.83
CA VAL A 129 -8.93 -3.31 -25.86
C VAL A 129 -10.06 -2.44 -25.31
N PHE A 130 -10.65 -2.82 -24.17
CA PHE A 130 -11.75 -2.06 -23.58
C PHE A 130 -11.34 -0.64 -23.18
N ALA A 131 -10.18 -0.48 -22.54
CA ALA A 131 -9.64 0.82 -22.18
C ALA A 131 -9.43 1.69 -23.43
N HIS A 132 -8.89 1.13 -24.51
CA HIS A 132 -8.76 1.84 -25.78
C HIS A 132 -10.11 2.25 -26.37
N GLU A 133 -11.12 1.38 -26.34
CA GLU A 133 -12.46 1.70 -26.83
C GLU A 133 -13.12 2.84 -26.04
N VAL A 134 -13.03 2.83 -24.71
CA VAL A 134 -13.53 3.92 -23.86
C VAL A 134 -12.79 5.22 -24.17
N ARG A 135 -11.46 5.17 -24.25
CA ARG A 135 -10.58 6.32 -24.50
C ARG A 135 -10.81 6.98 -25.85
N THR A 136 -11.10 6.20 -26.88
CA THR A 136 -11.38 6.69 -28.23
C THR A 136 -12.85 7.07 -28.44
N GLY A 137 -13.73 6.72 -27.50
CA GLY A 137 -15.18 6.88 -27.63
C GLY A 137 -15.85 5.83 -28.52
N ALA A 138 -15.12 4.79 -28.95
CA ALA A 138 -15.70 3.65 -29.64
C ALA A 138 -16.65 2.86 -28.73
N TRP A 139 -16.36 2.82 -27.43
CA TRP A 139 -17.31 2.41 -26.41
C TRP A 139 -18.14 3.62 -25.95
N ALA A 140 -19.34 3.75 -26.52
CA ALA A 140 -20.27 4.82 -26.20
C ALA A 140 -21.36 4.34 -25.22
N GLY A 141 -21.88 5.29 -24.45
CA GLY A 141 -23.07 5.08 -23.63
C GLY A 141 -24.32 4.82 -24.45
N VAL A 142 -25.45 4.55 -23.79
CA VAL A 142 -26.73 4.28 -24.47
C VAL A 142 -27.25 5.44 -25.34
N THR A 143 -26.78 6.67 -25.07
CA THR A 143 -27.08 7.85 -25.89
C THR A 143 -26.09 8.07 -27.04
N ALA A 144 -25.26 7.06 -27.36
CA ALA A 144 -24.15 7.15 -28.32
C ALA A 144 -23.11 8.25 -28.01
N ARG A 145 -23.07 8.74 -26.77
CA ARG A 145 -22.07 9.73 -26.32
C ARG A 145 -20.84 9.03 -25.76
N PRO A 146 -19.62 9.58 -25.95
CA PRO A 146 -18.42 9.05 -25.33
C PRO A 146 -18.53 9.06 -23.81
N LEU A 147 -18.00 8.02 -23.15
CA LEU A 147 -17.91 7.98 -21.70
C LEU A 147 -16.69 8.79 -21.24
N ARG A 148 -16.93 9.93 -20.60
CA ARG A 148 -15.89 10.87 -20.12
C ARG A 148 -15.61 10.72 -18.63
N ASN A 149 -16.51 10.08 -17.90
CA ASN A 149 -16.40 9.95 -16.46
C ASN A 149 -16.30 8.47 -16.11
N VAL A 150 -15.32 8.09 -15.29
CA VAL A 150 -15.10 6.73 -14.81
C VAL A 150 -15.24 6.75 -13.29
N VAL A 151 -16.17 5.97 -12.75
CA VAL A 151 -16.38 5.84 -11.31
C VAL A 151 -16.03 4.41 -10.90
N ASN A 152 -14.91 4.26 -10.20
CA ASN A 152 -14.49 2.98 -9.64
C ASN A 152 -15.13 2.77 -8.27
N ILE A 153 -15.87 1.69 -8.09
CA ILE A 153 -16.51 1.31 -6.82
C ILE A 153 -15.84 0.05 -6.28
N GLY A 154 -15.15 0.17 -5.15
CA GLY A 154 -14.44 -0.93 -4.49
C GLY A 154 -13.95 -0.48 -3.12
N ILE A 155 -13.55 -1.40 -2.24
CA ILE A 155 -13.03 -1.06 -0.90
C ILE A 155 -11.73 -1.83 -0.61
N GLY A 156 -10.89 -1.28 0.27
CA GLY A 156 -9.58 -1.84 0.59
C GLY A 156 -8.71 -1.96 -0.66
N GLY A 157 -8.25 -3.18 -0.96
CA GLY A 157 -7.35 -3.44 -2.08
C GLY A 157 -7.94 -3.14 -3.46
N SER A 158 -9.28 -3.23 -3.57
CA SER A 158 -10.03 -2.88 -4.78
C SER A 158 -10.18 -1.36 -5.00
N HIS A 159 -9.55 -0.54 -4.16
CA HIS A 159 -9.66 0.92 -4.17
C HIS A 159 -8.35 1.63 -3.90
N LEU A 160 -7.65 1.31 -2.81
CA LEU A 160 -6.48 2.07 -2.36
C LEU A 160 -5.36 2.09 -3.40
N GLY A 161 -5.05 0.95 -4.03
CA GLY A 161 -4.09 0.90 -5.14
C GLY A 161 -4.54 1.74 -6.33
N PRO A 162 -5.70 1.44 -6.96
CA PRO A 162 -6.21 2.22 -8.08
C PRO A 162 -6.32 3.73 -7.84
N GLU A 163 -6.82 4.17 -6.68
CA GLU A 163 -6.90 5.60 -6.32
C GLU A 163 -5.50 6.21 -6.18
N MET A 164 -4.59 5.51 -5.50
CA MET A 164 -3.21 5.97 -5.32
C MET A 164 -2.51 6.14 -6.65
N ALA A 165 -2.54 5.14 -7.53
CA ALA A 165 -1.86 5.22 -8.81
C ALA A 165 -2.51 6.22 -9.78
N ALA A 166 -3.84 6.36 -9.76
CA ALA A 166 -4.51 7.37 -10.58
C ALA A 166 -4.18 8.80 -10.13
N THR A 167 -3.99 9.01 -8.82
CA THR A 167 -3.52 10.28 -8.26
C THR A 167 -2.06 10.53 -8.63
N ALA A 168 -1.20 9.53 -8.41
CA ALA A 168 0.24 9.59 -8.67
C ALA A 168 0.57 9.83 -10.15
N LEU A 169 -0.20 9.23 -11.05
CA LEU A 169 0.02 9.29 -12.49
C LEU A 169 -0.93 10.27 -13.20
N GLY A 170 -1.51 11.22 -12.47
CA GLY A 170 -2.47 12.19 -13.01
C GLY A 170 -1.92 12.98 -14.21
N ALA A 171 -0.62 13.26 -14.26
CA ALA A 171 0.06 13.90 -15.39
C ALA A 171 0.05 13.06 -16.68
N TYR A 172 -0.14 11.74 -16.58
CA TYR A 172 -0.23 10.81 -17.70
C TYR A 172 -1.67 10.48 -18.09
N ALA A 173 -2.65 10.99 -17.33
CA ALA A 173 -4.06 10.74 -17.60
C ALA A 173 -4.50 11.42 -18.91
N GLN A 174 -5.37 10.74 -19.65
CA GLN A 174 -5.93 11.29 -20.88
C GLN A 174 -6.79 12.52 -20.59
N HIS A 175 -6.49 13.60 -21.32
CA HIS A 175 -7.30 14.80 -21.26
C HIS A 175 -8.75 14.52 -21.65
N GLY A 176 -9.70 15.00 -20.83
CA GLY A 176 -11.13 14.82 -21.06
C GLY A 176 -11.73 13.56 -20.46
N ILE A 177 -10.95 12.69 -19.82
CA ILE A 177 -11.44 11.60 -18.97
C ILE A 177 -11.24 11.98 -17.50
N THR A 178 -12.31 11.92 -16.72
CA THR A 178 -12.31 12.13 -15.27
C THR A 178 -12.49 10.80 -14.56
N SER A 179 -11.57 10.45 -13.66
CA SER A 179 -11.70 9.27 -12.81
C SER A 179 -12.07 9.66 -11.38
N ARG A 180 -13.01 8.94 -10.76
CA ARG A 180 -13.41 9.10 -9.36
C ARG A 180 -13.48 7.72 -8.70
N PHE A 181 -13.22 7.68 -7.40
CA PHE A 181 -13.14 6.45 -6.63
C PHE A 181 -14.12 6.53 -5.47
N VAL A 182 -14.90 5.46 -5.26
CA VAL A 182 -15.90 5.33 -4.20
C VAL A 182 -15.57 4.06 -3.43
N SER A 183 -15.50 4.17 -2.11
CA SER A 183 -15.23 3.03 -1.24
C SER A 183 -16.17 2.93 -0.05
N ASN A 184 -16.43 4.04 0.62
CA ASN A 184 -17.16 4.05 1.88
C ASN A 184 -18.66 3.80 1.64
N VAL A 185 -19.30 3.03 2.53
CA VAL A 185 -20.77 2.85 2.52
C VAL A 185 -21.52 4.09 3.02
N ASP A 186 -20.82 5.06 3.62
CA ASP A 186 -21.38 6.39 3.87
C ASP A 186 -21.88 7.00 2.54
N PRO A 187 -23.20 7.29 2.42
CA PRO A 187 -23.77 7.84 1.19
C PRO A 187 -23.19 9.22 0.81
N ALA A 188 -22.41 9.88 1.67
CA ALA A 188 -21.64 11.06 1.29
C ALA A 188 -20.58 10.78 0.22
N ASP A 189 -19.95 9.59 0.25
CA ASP A 189 -18.86 9.24 -0.66
C ASP A 189 -19.38 9.12 -2.11
N LEU A 190 -20.35 8.22 -2.34
CA LEU A 190 -20.98 8.07 -3.65
C LEU A 190 -21.61 9.39 -4.15
N ARG A 191 -22.30 10.13 -3.27
CA ARG A 191 -22.91 11.42 -3.64
C ARG A 191 -21.89 12.47 -4.03
N ALA A 192 -20.72 12.51 -3.39
CA ALA A 192 -19.63 13.39 -3.79
C ALA A 192 -19.06 12.96 -5.14
N ALA A 193 -18.82 11.66 -5.32
CA ALA A 193 -18.31 11.10 -6.56
C ALA A 193 -19.26 11.28 -7.75
N LEU A 194 -20.57 11.24 -7.57
CA LEU A 194 -21.53 11.45 -8.66
C LEU A 194 -21.88 12.94 -8.91
N ARG A 195 -21.46 13.85 -8.02
CA ARG A 195 -21.83 15.27 -8.11
C ARG A 195 -21.31 15.91 -9.40
N GLY A 196 -22.23 16.47 -10.18
CA GLY A 196 -21.92 17.18 -11.42
C GLY A 196 -21.57 16.26 -12.60
N LEU A 197 -21.65 14.93 -12.44
CA LEU A 197 -21.48 14.00 -13.54
C LEU A 197 -22.77 13.88 -14.34
N ASP A 198 -22.64 13.74 -15.66
CA ASP A 198 -23.74 13.39 -16.56
C ASP A 198 -23.86 11.85 -16.64
N PRO A 199 -25.00 11.25 -16.25
CA PRO A 199 -25.20 9.81 -16.34
C PRO A 199 -24.86 9.22 -17.71
N ALA A 200 -25.20 9.90 -18.81
CA ALA A 200 -25.01 9.35 -20.14
C ALA A 200 -23.57 9.51 -20.69
N GLU A 201 -22.66 10.10 -19.91
CA GLU A 201 -21.23 10.11 -20.17
C GLU A 201 -20.43 9.41 -19.05
N THR A 202 -21.09 8.64 -18.18
CA THR A 202 -20.46 8.02 -17.00
C THR A 202 -20.41 6.50 -17.11
N LEU A 203 -19.20 5.94 -16.98
CA LEU A 203 -18.93 4.52 -16.79
C LEU A 203 -18.72 4.23 -15.30
N VAL A 204 -19.33 3.17 -14.79
CA VAL A 204 -19.11 2.63 -13.44
C VAL A 204 -18.38 1.30 -13.54
N ILE A 205 -17.27 1.17 -12.82
CA ILE A 205 -16.48 -0.05 -12.73
C ILE A 205 -16.67 -0.60 -11.30
N VAL A 206 -17.32 -1.76 -11.18
CA VAL A 206 -17.57 -2.40 -9.87
C VAL A 206 -16.50 -3.44 -9.60
N VAL A 207 -15.66 -3.21 -8.59
CA VAL A 207 -14.49 -4.03 -8.27
C VAL A 207 -14.70 -4.76 -6.94
N SER A 208 -14.91 -6.07 -7.00
CA SER A 208 -15.02 -6.93 -5.82
C SER A 208 -14.74 -8.39 -6.17
N LYS A 209 -13.77 -9.00 -5.48
CA LYS A 209 -13.40 -10.42 -5.66
C LYS A 209 -14.62 -11.34 -5.56
N THR A 210 -15.37 -11.20 -4.48
CA THR A 210 -16.55 -12.02 -4.18
C THR A 210 -17.83 -11.52 -4.82
N PHE A 211 -17.85 -10.26 -5.28
CA PHE A 211 -19.06 -9.56 -5.73
C PHE A 211 -20.20 -9.58 -4.70
N SER A 212 -19.84 -9.65 -3.41
CA SER A 212 -20.79 -9.66 -2.28
C SER A 212 -20.36 -8.74 -1.14
N THR A 213 -19.25 -8.02 -1.26
CA THR A 213 -18.79 -7.05 -0.26
C THR A 213 -19.87 -6.01 -0.02
N LEU A 214 -20.32 -5.88 1.24
CA LEU A 214 -21.50 -5.12 1.61
C LEU A 214 -21.45 -3.68 1.09
N GLU A 215 -20.36 -2.97 1.38
CA GLU A 215 -20.13 -1.58 1.02
C GLU A 215 -20.12 -1.39 -0.49
N THR A 216 -19.33 -2.21 -1.20
CA THR A 216 -19.22 -2.18 -2.66
C THR A 216 -20.57 -2.43 -3.33
N MET A 217 -21.32 -3.43 -2.87
CA MET A 217 -22.60 -3.79 -3.49
C MET A 217 -23.71 -2.80 -3.15
N ALA A 218 -23.68 -2.17 -1.97
CA ALA A 218 -24.59 -1.07 -1.65
C ALA A 218 -24.35 0.13 -2.57
N ASN A 219 -23.09 0.53 -2.76
CA ASN A 219 -22.72 1.61 -3.67
C ASN A 219 -23.01 1.27 -5.13
N ALA A 220 -22.72 0.04 -5.57
CA ALA A 220 -23.00 -0.41 -6.94
C ALA A 220 -24.51 -0.36 -7.26
N ARG A 221 -25.37 -0.81 -6.33
CA ARG A 221 -26.83 -0.69 -6.49
C ARG A 221 -27.28 0.76 -6.55
N ALA A 222 -26.79 1.62 -5.66
CA ALA A 222 -27.14 3.05 -5.69
C ALA A 222 -26.66 3.76 -6.96
N ALA A 223 -25.47 3.41 -7.49
CA ALA A 223 -24.99 3.91 -8.77
C ALA A 223 -25.82 3.41 -9.95
N ARG A 224 -26.23 2.13 -9.92
CA ARG A 224 -27.17 1.55 -10.88
C ARG A 224 -28.52 2.29 -10.86
N ASP A 225 -29.08 2.53 -9.68
CA ASP A 225 -30.35 3.27 -9.54
C ASP A 225 -30.23 4.68 -10.10
N TRP A 226 -29.10 5.36 -9.84
CA TRP A 226 -28.81 6.68 -10.41
C TRP A 226 -28.71 6.68 -11.95
N LEU A 227 -28.04 5.69 -12.54
CA LEU A 227 -27.94 5.53 -14.00
C LEU A 227 -29.30 5.23 -14.63
N THR A 228 -30.00 4.22 -14.10
CA THR A 228 -31.26 3.72 -14.66
C THR A 228 -32.41 4.71 -14.49
N ALA A 229 -32.44 5.50 -13.42
CA ALA A 229 -33.39 6.59 -13.26
C ALA A 229 -33.27 7.66 -14.36
N ALA A 230 -32.06 7.86 -14.92
CA ALA A 230 -31.82 8.84 -15.96
C ALA A 230 -31.92 8.27 -17.38
N LEU A 231 -31.55 7.00 -17.58
CA LEU A 231 -31.28 6.42 -18.90
C LEU A 231 -32.09 5.14 -19.20
N GLY A 232 -32.86 4.62 -18.24
CA GLY A 232 -33.54 3.34 -18.33
C GLY A 232 -32.63 2.14 -18.03
N ASP A 233 -33.23 0.94 -17.93
CA ASP A 233 -32.53 -0.28 -17.52
C ASP A 233 -31.42 -0.73 -18.48
N GLU A 234 -31.54 -0.40 -19.77
CA GLU A 234 -30.52 -0.69 -20.78
C GLU A 234 -29.17 -0.02 -20.49
N ALA A 235 -29.15 1.00 -19.62
CA ALA A 235 -27.93 1.68 -19.21
C ALA A 235 -26.91 0.72 -18.59
N VAL A 236 -27.35 -0.30 -17.85
CA VAL A 236 -26.44 -1.22 -17.14
C VAL A 236 -25.44 -1.87 -18.10
N ALA A 237 -25.91 -2.33 -19.26
CA ALA A 237 -25.07 -3.04 -20.24
C ALA A 237 -23.97 -2.17 -20.88
N ARG A 238 -24.09 -0.84 -20.85
CA ARG A 238 -23.12 0.08 -21.47
C ARG A 238 -22.38 0.97 -20.47
N HIS A 239 -22.97 1.20 -19.30
CA HIS A 239 -22.45 2.11 -18.28
C HIS A 239 -21.94 1.38 -17.04
N MET A 240 -22.04 0.05 -16.97
CA MET A 240 -21.49 -0.72 -15.85
C MET A 240 -20.66 -1.92 -16.34
N VAL A 241 -19.47 -2.07 -15.77
CA VAL A 241 -18.60 -3.23 -15.97
C VAL A 241 -18.14 -3.75 -14.62
N ALA A 242 -17.68 -5.00 -14.57
CA ALA A 242 -17.28 -5.64 -13.33
C ALA A 242 -15.82 -6.11 -13.37
N VAL A 243 -15.15 -6.06 -12.22
CA VAL A 243 -13.88 -6.73 -11.97
C VAL A 243 -14.10 -7.70 -10.81
N SER A 244 -14.07 -9.00 -11.08
CA SER A 244 -14.48 -10.01 -10.10
C SER A 244 -13.94 -11.40 -10.45
N THR A 245 -14.19 -12.36 -9.57
CA THR A 245 -14.00 -13.80 -9.84
C THR A 245 -15.34 -14.58 -9.81
N HIS A 246 -16.48 -13.90 -9.64
CA HIS A 246 -17.80 -14.52 -9.41
C HIS A 246 -18.81 -14.16 -10.52
N GLU A 247 -18.70 -14.84 -11.67
CA GLU A 247 -19.52 -14.58 -12.87
C GLU A 247 -21.03 -14.64 -12.60
N GLU A 248 -21.52 -15.63 -11.86
CA GLU A 248 -22.95 -15.79 -11.57
C GLU A 248 -23.54 -14.57 -10.86
N ARG A 249 -22.80 -13.96 -9.93
CA ARG A 249 -23.24 -12.77 -9.18
C ARG A 249 -23.18 -11.51 -10.05
N VAL A 250 -22.19 -11.42 -10.94
CA VAL A 250 -22.08 -10.32 -11.91
C VAL A 250 -23.25 -10.34 -12.89
N HIS A 251 -23.55 -11.52 -13.44
CA HIS A 251 -24.70 -11.72 -14.32
C HIS A 251 -26.02 -11.43 -13.60
N ALA A 252 -26.20 -11.93 -12.38
CA ALA A 252 -27.39 -11.66 -11.57
C ALA A 252 -27.59 -10.17 -11.24
N PHE A 253 -26.50 -9.39 -11.16
CA PHE A 253 -26.55 -7.94 -11.00
C PHE A 253 -26.99 -7.21 -12.29
N GLY A 254 -26.87 -7.86 -13.45
CA GLY A 254 -27.27 -7.34 -14.76
C GLY A 254 -26.11 -6.88 -15.64
N ILE A 255 -24.86 -7.15 -15.24
CA ILE A 255 -23.67 -6.86 -16.07
C ILE A 255 -23.40 -8.07 -16.96
N ASP A 256 -23.15 -7.81 -18.24
CA ASP A 256 -22.76 -8.84 -19.21
C ASP A 256 -21.45 -9.52 -18.79
N PRO A 257 -21.38 -10.86 -18.68
CA PRO A 257 -20.14 -11.59 -18.40
C PRO A 257 -18.99 -11.25 -19.36
N GLU A 258 -19.24 -10.87 -20.61
CA GLU A 258 -18.18 -10.41 -21.52
C GLU A 258 -17.52 -9.10 -21.06
N ARG A 259 -18.23 -8.33 -20.23
CA ARG A 259 -17.79 -7.08 -19.58
C ARG A 259 -17.40 -7.29 -18.12
N MET A 260 -17.19 -8.53 -17.72
CA MET A 260 -16.50 -8.90 -16.50
C MET A 260 -15.01 -9.13 -16.81
N PHE A 261 -14.16 -8.49 -16.03
CA PHE A 261 -12.72 -8.68 -16.07
C PHE A 261 -12.27 -9.52 -14.87
N GLY A 262 -11.51 -10.57 -15.15
CA GLY A 262 -11.15 -11.61 -14.19
C GLY A 262 -9.86 -11.32 -13.43
N PHE A 263 -9.71 -11.95 -12.27
CA PHE A 263 -8.43 -12.15 -11.61
C PHE A 263 -8.48 -13.41 -10.76
N TRP A 264 -7.40 -13.76 -10.07
CA TRP A 264 -7.25 -15.09 -9.45
C TRP A 264 -7.23 -15.06 -7.92
N ASP A 265 -7.44 -16.22 -7.31
CA ASP A 265 -7.46 -16.41 -5.87
C ASP A 265 -6.11 -16.14 -5.20
N TRP A 266 -5.00 -16.46 -5.88
CA TRP A 266 -3.62 -16.18 -5.48
C TRP A 266 -3.22 -14.69 -5.54
N VAL A 267 -4.11 -13.82 -6.04
CA VAL A 267 -3.96 -12.36 -5.95
C VAL A 267 -4.63 -11.89 -4.65
N GLY A 268 -3.80 -11.46 -3.70
CA GLY A 268 -4.27 -10.79 -2.48
C GLY A 268 -4.77 -9.39 -2.80
N GLY A 269 -5.81 -8.91 -2.09
CA GLY A 269 -6.43 -7.62 -2.39
C GLY A 269 -5.44 -6.44 -2.37
N ARG A 270 -4.58 -6.38 -1.35
CA ARG A 270 -3.53 -5.34 -1.21
C ARG A 270 -2.35 -5.46 -2.20
N TYR A 271 -2.35 -6.51 -3.03
CA TYR A 271 -1.37 -6.81 -4.09
C TYR A 271 -2.05 -6.93 -5.48
N SER A 272 -3.18 -6.25 -5.68
CA SER A 272 -4.04 -6.51 -6.86
C SER A 272 -4.05 -5.40 -7.91
N MET A 273 -3.46 -4.24 -7.64
CA MET A 273 -3.57 -3.04 -8.52
C MET A 273 -3.09 -3.29 -9.96
N ASP A 274 -2.10 -4.16 -10.13
CA ASP A 274 -1.48 -4.60 -11.38
C ASP A 274 -2.25 -5.73 -12.10
N SER A 275 -3.38 -6.18 -11.54
CA SER A 275 -4.37 -7.06 -12.18
C SER A 275 -5.52 -6.28 -12.85
N ALA A 276 -6.62 -6.98 -13.17
CA ALA A 276 -7.88 -6.35 -13.60
C ALA A 276 -8.44 -5.29 -12.63
N VAL A 277 -8.06 -5.32 -11.35
CA VAL A 277 -8.41 -4.26 -10.39
C VAL A 277 -7.88 -2.89 -10.84
N GLY A 278 -6.81 -2.85 -11.62
CA GLY A 278 -6.25 -1.65 -12.24
C GLY A 278 -7.01 -1.14 -13.47
N LEU A 279 -8.18 -1.68 -13.82
CA LEU A 279 -8.88 -1.29 -15.06
C LEU A 279 -9.20 0.21 -15.14
N ALA A 280 -9.67 0.81 -14.04
CA ALA A 280 -9.93 2.25 -13.99
C ALA A 280 -8.66 3.07 -14.25
N LEU A 281 -7.53 2.63 -13.70
CA LEU A 281 -6.22 3.24 -13.95
C LEU A 281 -5.84 3.11 -15.43
N MET A 282 -5.96 1.93 -16.03
CA MET A 282 -5.64 1.70 -17.44
C MET A 282 -6.50 2.56 -18.38
N VAL A 283 -7.78 2.77 -18.06
CA VAL A 283 -8.63 3.72 -18.80
C VAL A 283 -8.09 5.14 -18.68
N ALA A 284 -7.65 5.56 -17.49
CA ALA A 284 -7.13 6.90 -17.24
C ALA A 284 -5.80 7.15 -17.98
N ILE A 285 -4.78 6.31 -17.81
CA ILE A 285 -3.42 6.56 -18.32
C ILE A 285 -3.12 5.87 -19.67
N GLY A 286 -3.95 4.92 -20.07
CA GLY A 286 -3.80 4.16 -21.31
C GLY A 286 -3.05 2.83 -21.12
N PRO A 287 -3.24 1.85 -22.03
CA PRO A 287 -2.60 0.55 -21.96
C PRO A 287 -1.06 0.62 -21.98
N GLU A 288 -0.48 1.56 -22.73
CA GLU A 288 0.97 1.70 -22.85
C GLU A 288 1.61 2.14 -21.53
N ALA A 289 1.03 3.15 -20.88
CA ALA A 289 1.50 3.63 -19.57
C ALA A 289 1.25 2.58 -18.46
N PHE A 290 0.15 1.83 -18.54
CA PHE A 290 -0.08 0.69 -17.65
C PHE A 290 0.96 -0.42 -17.87
N GLY A 291 1.35 -0.70 -19.12
CA GLY A 291 2.43 -1.63 -19.44
C GLY A 291 3.78 -1.18 -18.86
N GLU A 292 4.09 0.11 -18.92
CA GLU A 292 5.29 0.69 -18.29
C GLU A 292 5.27 0.55 -16.75
N LEU A 293 4.09 0.72 -16.14
CA LEU A 293 3.88 0.45 -14.72
C LEU A 293 4.24 -1.00 -14.39
N LEU A 294 3.65 -1.98 -15.08
CA LEU A 294 3.92 -3.41 -14.90
C LEU A 294 5.41 -3.74 -15.09
N ALA A 295 6.05 -3.15 -16.10
CA ALA A 295 7.47 -3.36 -16.35
C ALA A 295 8.33 -2.87 -15.17
N GLY A 296 7.94 -1.78 -14.51
CA GLY A 296 8.58 -1.30 -13.28
C GLY A 296 8.45 -2.27 -12.10
N PHE A 297 7.28 -2.90 -11.92
CA PHE A 297 7.11 -3.97 -10.93
C PHE A 297 8.05 -5.14 -11.23
N HIS A 298 8.05 -5.61 -12.48
CA HIS A 298 8.83 -6.77 -12.90
C HIS A 298 10.34 -6.57 -12.73
N GLU A 299 10.85 -5.37 -12.96
CA GLU A 299 12.27 -5.05 -12.72
C GLU A 299 12.68 -5.25 -11.26
N VAL A 300 11.81 -4.91 -10.31
CA VAL A 300 12.07 -5.14 -8.89
C VAL A 300 11.88 -6.61 -8.52
N ASP A 301 10.90 -7.30 -9.13
CA ASP A 301 10.74 -8.76 -8.95
C ASP A 301 12.02 -9.51 -9.34
N GLU A 302 12.61 -9.17 -10.50
CA GLU A 302 13.87 -9.77 -10.95
C GLU A 302 15.05 -9.36 -10.07
N HIS A 303 15.08 -8.11 -9.60
CA HIS A 303 16.10 -7.66 -8.64
C HIS A 303 16.03 -8.46 -7.34
N LEU A 304 14.82 -8.66 -6.79
CA LEU A 304 14.60 -9.48 -5.61
C LEU A 304 15.11 -10.91 -5.82
N ARG A 305 14.77 -11.52 -6.97
CA ARG A 305 15.04 -12.93 -7.28
C ARG A 305 16.52 -13.23 -7.51
N THR A 306 17.27 -12.28 -8.05
CA THR A 306 18.62 -12.54 -8.58
C THR A 306 19.74 -11.83 -7.84
N THR A 307 19.45 -10.78 -7.08
CA THR A 307 20.47 -9.99 -6.39
C THR A 307 20.81 -10.57 -5.01
N PRO A 308 22.10 -10.73 -4.66
CA PRO A 308 22.51 -11.11 -3.31
C PRO A 308 21.89 -10.22 -2.24
N LEU A 309 21.48 -10.79 -1.09
CA LEU A 309 20.76 -10.07 -0.03
C LEU A 309 21.46 -8.78 0.43
N GLU A 310 22.80 -8.75 0.44
CA GLU A 310 23.61 -7.59 0.81
C GLU A 310 23.42 -6.36 -0.10
N HIS A 311 22.92 -6.56 -1.32
CA HIS A 311 22.69 -5.51 -2.33
C HIS A 311 21.23 -5.45 -2.78
N ASN A 312 20.35 -6.20 -2.14
CA ASN A 312 18.97 -6.38 -2.56
C ASN A 312 18.10 -5.31 -1.90
N LEU A 313 17.69 -4.27 -2.65
CA LEU A 313 17.01 -3.08 -2.11
C LEU A 313 15.77 -3.39 -1.26
N PRO A 314 14.78 -4.19 -1.71
CA PRO A 314 13.61 -4.51 -0.88
C PRO A 314 13.98 -5.31 0.38
N VAL A 315 14.99 -6.19 0.29
CA VAL A 315 15.48 -6.94 1.45
C VAL A 315 16.11 -5.99 2.46
N LEU A 316 17.02 -5.12 2.04
CA LEU A 316 17.66 -4.14 2.92
C LEU A 316 16.62 -3.25 3.60
N LEU A 317 15.59 -2.79 2.88
CA LEU A 317 14.48 -2.05 3.48
C LEU A 317 13.75 -2.86 4.56
N GLY A 318 13.42 -4.13 4.29
CA GLY A 318 12.75 -4.99 5.28
C GLY A 318 13.62 -5.25 6.50
N LEU A 319 14.94 -5.44 6.31
CA LEU A 319 15.89 -5.61 7.41
C LEU A 319 15.97 -4.37 8.30
N ILE A 320 15.95 -3.17 7.72
CA ILE A 320 15.89 -1.92 8.48
C ILE A 320 14.56 -1.77 9.22
N GLY A 321 13.45 -2.22 8.62
CA GLY A 321 12.15 -2.30 9.28
C GLY A 321 12.18 -3.19 10.52
N VAL A 322 12.67 -4.43 10.40
CA VAL A 322 12.81 -5.36 11.54
C VAL A 322 13.78 -4.82 12.59
N TRP A 323 14.90 -4.23 12.17
CA TRP A 323 15.86 -3.59 13.07
C TRP A 323 15.21 -2.50 13.93
N ASN A 324 14.56 -1.53 13.28
CA ASN A 324 13.91 -0.43 13.98
C ASN A 324 12.78 -0.92 14.89
N ARG A 325 11.97 -1.87 14.42
CA ARG A 325 10.78 -2.34 15.13
C ARG A 325 11.07 -3.32 16.26
N SER A 326 11.87 -4.34 15.96
CA SER A 326 12.04 -5.51 16.83
C SER A 326 13.31 -5.42 17.68
N VAL A 327 14.33 -4.68 17.23
CA VAL A 327 15.60 -4.52 17.96
C VAL A 327 15.66 -3.19 18.70
N LEU A 328 15.35 -2.07 18.03
CA LEU A 328 15.34 -0.74 18.65
C LEU A 328 14.01 -0.37 19.31
N GLY A 329 12.96 -1.15 19.08
CA GLY A 329 11.67 -1.02 19.77
C GLY A 329 10.82 0.16 19.29
N HIS A 330 11.06 0.72 18.11
CA HIS A 330 10.29 1.84 17.57
C HIS A 330 8.92 1.35 17.07
N PRO A 331 7.79 1.85 17.63
CA PRO A 331 6.48 1.26 17.37
C PRO A 331 5.76 1.78 16.14
N THR A 332 6.24 2.87 15.54
CA THR A 332 5.59 3.53 14.41
C THR A 332 6.61 3.89 13.35
N LEU A 333 6.16 3.99 12.10
CA LEU A 333 6.97 4.36 10.95
C LEU A 333 6.29 5.49 10.18
N ALA A 334 7.02 6.56 9.89
CA ALA A 334 6.53 7.66 9.06
C ALA A 334 7.04 7.53 7.62
N VAL A 335 6.15 7.41 6.63
CA VAL A 335 6.52 7.46 5.20
C VAL A 335 6.14 8.83 4.63
N LEU A 336 7.15 9.58 4.20
CA LEU A 336 7.05 11.00 3.87
C LEU A 336 7.46 11.22 2.40
N PRO A 337 6.54 11.05 1.43
CA PRO A 337 6.84 11.33 0.04
C PRO A 337 6.93 12.84 -0.20
N TYR A 338 8.07 13.33 -0.68
CA TYR A 338 8.24 14.71 -1.15
C TYR A 338 7.78 14.81 -2.60
N SER A 339 6.50 14.51 -2.81
CA SER A 339 5.75 14.62 -4.05
C SER A 339 4.27 14.72 -3.69
N ALA A 340 3.58 15.72 -4.23
CA ALA A 340 2.14 15.90 -3.99
C ALA A 340 1.32 14.82 -4.72
N GLU A 341 1.83 14.32 -5.84
CA GLU A 341 1.25 13.24 -6.63
C GLU A 341 1.16 11.94 -5.81
N LEU A 342 2.10 11.71 -4.89
CA LEU A 342 2.09 10.58 -3.96
C LEU A 342 1.26 10.80 -2.69
N ALA A 343 0.29 11.74 -2.69
CA ALA A 343 -0.57 12.01 -1.52
C ALA A 343 -1.30 10.80 -0.94
N ARG A 344 -1.62 9.81 -1.76
CA ARG A 344 -2.31 8.59 -1.33
C ARG A 344 -1.36 7.40 -1.10
N PHE A 345 -0.06 7.59 -1.31
CA PHE A 345 0.94 6.53 -1.15
C PHE A 345 1.04 6.02 0.29
N PRO A 346 1.08 6.88 1.34
CA PRO A 346 1.07 6.40 2.73
C PRO A 346 -0.20 5.58 3.06
N ALA A 347 -1.37 5.99 2.56
CA ALA A 347 -2.63 5.26 2.77
C ALA A 347 -2.66 3.89 2.05
N TYR A 348 -2.06 3.80 0.87
CA TYR A 348 -1.86 2.52 0.20
C TYR A 348 -0.92 1.60 1.00
N LEU A 349 0.22 2.14 1.44
CA LEU A 349 1.20 1.39 2.23
C LEU A 349 0.66 0.95 3.60
N GLN A 350 -0.26 1.71 4.20
CA GLN A 350 -0.94 1.30 5.43
C GLN A 350 -1.62 -0.04 5.28
N GLN A 351 -2.38 -0.24 4.20
CA GLN A 351 -3.01 -1.54 3.96
C GLN A 351 -1.95 -2.60 3.64
N LEU A 352 -1.00 -2.28 2.76
CA LEU A 352 0.02 -3.22 2.34
C LEU A 352 0.84 -3.76 3.52
N GLU A 353 1.29 -2.91 4.44
CA GLU A 353 2.09 -3.31 5.59
C GLU A 353 1.24 -3.85 6.75
N MET A 354 0.26 -3.07 7.21
CA MET A 354 -0.42 -3.37 8.47
C MET A 354 -1.40 -4.54 8.35
N GLU A 355 -2.06 -4.71 7.19
CA GLU A 355 -2.94 -5.87 6.97
C GLU A 355 -2.13 -7.15 6.70
N SER A 356 -0.93 -7.02 6.09
CA SER A 356 -0.03 -8.16 5.88
C SER A 356 0.64 -8.62 7.17
N ASN A 357 1.31 -7.71 7.87
CA ASN A 357 2.24 -8.06 8.94
C ASN A 357 1.72 -7.74 10.34
N GLY A 358 0.52 -7.16 10.48
CA GLY A 358 -0.17 -6.93 11.75
C GLY A 358 -0.70 -8.22 12.40
N LYS A 359 0.16 -9.21 12.59
CA LYS A 359 -0.17 -10.57 13.01
C LYS A 359 0.36 -10.88 14.42
N ARG A 360 -0.30 -11.83 15.08
CA ARG A 360 0.06 -12.29 16.44
C ARG A 360 0.34 -13.79 16.54
N VAL A 361 0.28 -14.50 15.41
CA VAL A 361 0.42 -15.95 15.32
C VAL A 361 1.45 -16.27 14.25
N LEU A 362 2.39 -17.16 14.57
CA LEU A 362 3.41 -17.67 13.66
C LEU A 362 2.79 -18.68 12.67
N LEU A 363 3.54 -19.01 11.61
CA LEU A 363 3.12 -19.98 10.59
C LEU A 363 2.79 -21.38 11.17
N ASP A 364 3.36 -21.75 12.32
CA ASP A 364 3.09 -23.02 13.00
C ASP A 364 1.87 -22.97 13.95
N GLY A 365 1.19 -21.82 14.05
CA GLY A 365 0.04 -21.60 14.91
C GLY A 365 0.38 -21.15 16.34
N THR A 366 1.66 -21.02 16.70
CA THR A 366 2.05 -20.55 18.03
C THR A 366 2.01 -19.01 18.14
N PRO A 367 1.76 -18.44 19.34
CA PRO A 367 1.76 -16.99 19.51
C PRO A 367 3.13 -16.34 19.31
N VAL A 368 3.16 -15.19 18.63
CA VAL A 368 4.36 -14.35 18.48
C VAL A 368 4.76 -13.75 19.85
N ARG A 369 6.07 -13.67 20.13
CA ARG A 369 6.63 -13.12 21.39
C ARG A 369 7.35 -11.77 21.25
N TRP A 370 7.39 -11.23 20.05
CA TRP A 370 7.98 -9.94 19.69
C TRP A 370 6.96 -9.05 18.99
N PRO A 371 7.21 -7.75 18.86
CA PRO A 371 6.38 -6.89 18.02
C PRO A 371 6.55 -7.24 16.52
N THR A 372 5.45 -7.28 15.76
CA THR A 372 5.46 -7.39 14.29
C THR A 372 5.31 -6.00 13.65
N ALA A 373 4.47 -5.81 12.63
CA ALA A 373 4.30 -4.54 11.91
C ALA A 373 4.26 -3.30 12.83
N PRO A 374 4.92 -2.20 12.44
CA PRO A 374 4.72 -0.90 13.07
C PRO A 374 3.37 -0.31 12.65
N VAL A 375 2.91 0.72 13.38
CA VAL A 375 1.87 1.61 12.85
C VAL A 375 2.50 2.48 11.77
N LEU A 376 2.10 2.27 10.51
CA LEU A 376 2.55 3.06 9.37
C LEU A 376 1.64 4.27 9.17
N TRP A 377 2.22 5.45 9.00
CA TRP A 377 1.48 6.68 8.76
C TRP A 377 2.33 7.69 7.99
N GLY A 378 1.72 8.76 7.50
CA GLY A 378 2.46 9.82 6.81
C GLY A 378 1.58 10.71 5.94
N GLU A 379 2.18 11.79 5.48
CA GLU A 379 1.61 12.77 4.56
C GLU A 379 2.75 13.30 3.67
N PRO A 380 2.45 13.83 2.47
CA PRO A 380 3.47 14.42 1.63
C PRO A 380 4.27 15.53 2.31
N GLY A 381 5.56 15.56 2.01
CA GLY A 381 6.37 16.76 2.17
C GLY A 381 5.92 17.82 1.15
N THR A 382 5.79 19.10 1.50
CA THR A 382 6.12 19.74 2.77
C THR A 382 4.96 19.84 3.76
N ASN A 383 3.76 19.34 3.42
CA ASN A 383 2.55 19.46 4.25
C ASN A 383 2.74 18.86 5.65
N GLY A 384 3.33 17.66 5.72
CA GLY A 384 3.63 16.99 7.00
C GLY A 384 4.51 17.85 7.93
N GLN A 385 5.41 18.67 7.36
CA GLN A 385 6.29 19.58 8.12
C GLN A 385 5.50 20.59 8.95
N HIS A 386 4.33 20.97 8.46
CA HIS A 386 3.43 21.95 9.09
C HIS A 386 2.27 21.30 9.83
N SER A 387 2.35 20.00 10.10
CA SER A 387 1.34 19.24 10.83
C SER A 387 1.94 18.54 12.03
N PHE A 388 2.81 17.54 11.80
CA PHE A 388 3.26 16.61 12.85
C PHE A 388 4.78 16.52 12.98
N HIS A 389 5.58 17.22 12.16
CA HIS A 389 7.04 17.19 12.32
C HIS A 389 7.51 17.77 13.66
N GLN A 390 6.70 18.59 14.33
CA GLN A 390 6.92 18.98 15.73
C GLN A 390 7.11 17.73 16.62
N LEU A 391 6.25 16.72 16.47
CA LEU A 391 6.36 15.46 17.19
C LEU A 391 7.59 14.67 16.71
N LEU A 392 7.83 14.63 15.39
CA LEU A 392 8.99 13.92 14.87
C LEU A 392 10.31 14.48 15.42
N HIS A 393 10.43 15.79 15.65
CA HIS A 393 11.67 16.44 16.13
C HIS A 393 11.81 16.51 17.65
N GLN A 394 10.72 16.76 18.39
CA GLN A 394 10.76 17.07 19.82
C GLN A 394 9.80 16.22 20.65
N GLY A 395 9.11 15.25 20.04
CA GLY A 395 8.27 14.28 20.74
C GLY A 395 9.11 13.31 21.58
N THR A 396 8.48 12.68 22.56
CA THR A 396 9.14 11.72 23.45
C THR A 396 9.41 10.37 22.80
N ASP A 397 8.65 10.03 21.76
CA ASP A 397 8.85 8.82 20.97
C ASP A 397 9.80 9.09 19.80
N ILE A 398 10.62 8.09 19.49
CA ILE A 398 11.42 8.05 18.28
C ILE A 398 10.57 7.38 17.20
N VAL A 399 10.40 8.09 16.09
CA VAL A 399 9.68 7.62 14.90
C VAL A 399 10.67 7.58 13.75
N PRO A 400 11.12 6.39 13.31
CA PRO A 400 11.84 6.24 12.06
C PRO A 400 11.05 6.87 10.90
N ALA A 401 11.76 7.57 10.02
CA ALA A 401 11.16 8.26 8.88
C ALA A 401 11.75 7.78 7.55
N GLU A 402 10.89 7.61 6.55
CA GLU A 402 11.28 7.23 5.20
C GLU A 402 10.95 8.40 4.27
N PHE A 403 12.00 9.10 3.83
CA PHE A 403 11.87 10.18 2.86
C PHE A 403 11.88 9.58 1.46
N VAL A 404 10.83 9.82 0.67
CA VAL A 404 10.77 9.38 -0.73
C VAL A 404 10.77 10.60 -1.64
N GLY A 405 11.73 10.72 -2.56
CA GLY A 405 11.85 11.88 -3.45
C GLY A 405 12.25 11.53 -4.87
N PHE A 406 12.13 12.49 -5.78
CA PHE A 406 12.44 12.37 -7.20
C PHE A 406 13.50 13.40 -7.59
N THR A 407 14.54 13.03 -8.33
CA THR A 407 15.59 13.99 -8.72
C THR A 407 15.12 15.01 -9.75
N GLN A 408 14.03 14.72 -10.48
CA GLN A 408 13.42 15.64 -11.42
C GLN A 408 11.91 15.78 -11.17
N PRO A 409 11.31 16.96 -11.37
CA PRO A 409 9.86 17.11 -11.41
C PRO A 409 9.31 16.63 -12.75
N ILE A 410 8.01 16.32 -12.81
CA ILE A 410 7.33 16.09 -14.10
C ILE A 410 7.31 17.41 -14.90
N GLU A 411 6.92 18.51 -14.26
CA GLU A 411 6.96 19.87 -14.80
C GLU A 411 7.33 20.86 -13.70
N ASP A 412 8.21 21.83 -13.99
CA ASP A 412 8.55 22.89 -13.04
C ASP A 412 9.04 24.17 -13.75
N PRO A 413 8.13 24.98 -14.30
CA PRO A 413 8.52 26.20 -15.00
C PRO A 413 9.12 27.28 -14.10
N ARG A 414 9.11 27.10 -12.76
CA ARG A 414 9.53 28.12 -11.78
C ARG A 414 10.68 27.70 -10.87
N GLY A 415 11.19 26.47 -11.00
CA GLY A 415 12.27 25.97 -10.14
C GLY A 415 11.84 25.73 -8.70
N HIS A 416 10.56 25.39 -8.45
CA HIS A 416 10.06 25.06 -7.11
C HIS A 416 10.55 23.70 -6.61
N HIS A 417 10.94 22.79 -7.51
CA HIS A 417 11.36 21.43 -7.14
C HIS A 417 12.63 21.41 -6.29
N ASP A 418 13.58 22.31 -6.56
CA ASP A 418 14.78 22.46 -5.75
C ASP A 418 14.45 22.87 -4.30
N LEU A 419 13.42 23.71 -4.11
CA LEU A 419 12.95 24.09 -2.77
C LEU A 419 12.31 22.90 -2.04
N LEU A 420 11.57 22.06 -2.76
CA LEU A 420 10.98 20.83 -2.22
C LEU A 420 12.07 19.86 -1.74
N LEU A 421 13.07 19.58 -2.59
CA LEU A 421 14.18 18.69 -2.25
C LEU A 421 15.08 19.27 -1.15
N ALA A 422 15.29 20.59 -1.13
CA ALA A 422 16.01 21.25 -0.05
C ALA A 422 15.32 21.02 1.31
N ASN A 423 13.98 21.06 1.35
CA ASN A 423 13.23 20.72 2.56
C ASN A 423 13.43 19.24 2.95
N MET A 424 13.33 18.31 2.00
CA MET A 424 13.53 16.88 2.25
C MET A 424 14.88 16.59 2.92
N LEU A 425 15.96 17.10 2.30
CA LEU A 425 17.32 16.90 2.79
C LEU A 425 17.53 17.59 4.14
N ALA A 426 16.98 18.80 4.32
CA ALA A 426 17.08 19.53 5.58
C ALA A 426 16.34 18.81 6.72
N GLN A 427 15.17 18.21 6.47
CA GLN A 427 14.46 17.44 7.51
C GLN A 427 15.22 16.18 7.91
N ALA A 428 15.70 15.40 6.94
CA ALA A 428 16.52 14.22 7.22
C ALA A 428 17.78 14.59 8.02
N GLN A 429 18.45 15.69 7.66
CA GLN A 429 19.61 16.21 8.41
C GLN A 429 19.23 16.66 9.83
N ALA A 430 18.13 17.39 9.98
CA ALA A 430 17.69 17.91 11.27
C ALA A 430 17.24 16.80 12.22
N LEU A 431 16.57 15.75 11.72
CA LEU A 431 16.21 14.57 12.53
C LEU A 431 17.45 13.83 13.03
N ALA A 432 18.47 13.67 12.18
CA ALA A 432 19.68 12.95 12.55
C ALA A 432 20.55 13.72 13.56
N PHE A 433 20.76 15.02 13.36
CA PHE A 433 21.79 15.77 14.09
C PHE A 433 21.26 16.83 15.05
N GLY A 434 19.97 17.16 14.96
CA GLY A 434 19.34 18.10 15.87
C GLY A 434 19.98 19.48 15.88
N ARG A 435 19.83 20.16 17.03
CA ARG A 435 20.39 21.48 17.32
C ARG A 435 20.56 21.64 18.82
N GLU A 436 21.81 21.71 19.26
CA GLU A 436 22.19 21.79 20.66
C GLU A 436 21.94 23.17 21.31
N ALA A 437 21.84 23.18 22.64
CA ALA A 437 21.68 24.38 23.44
C ALA A 437 22.82 25.40 23.23
N GLN A 438 24.06 24.93 23.04
CA GLN A 438 25.21 25.82 22.83
C GLN A 438 25.11 26.60 21.54
N THR A 439 24.64 25.97 20.46
CA THR A 439 24.36 26.60 19.18
C THR A 439 23.28 27.68 19.31
N LEU A 440 22.25 27.43 20.12
CA LEU A 440 21.19 28.41 20.40
C LEU A 440 21.70 29.62 21.21
N ARG A 441 22.54 29.39 22.23
CA ARG A 441 23.20 30.48 22.99
C ARG A 441 24.05 31.35 22.08
N ALA A 442 24.87 30.72 21.23
CA ALA A 442 25.72 31.43 20.29
C ALA A 442 24.91 32.26 19.28
N ALA A 443 23.71 31.81 18.92
CA ALA A 443 22.77 32.53 18.07
C ALA A 443 21.97 33.64 18.80
N GLY A 444 22.24 33.88 20.09
CA GLY A 444 21.57 34.93 20.87
C GLY A 444 20.15 34.61 21.32
N VAL A 445 19.77 33.33 21.37
CA VAL A 445 18.46 32.91 21.90
C VAL A 445 18.40 33.17 23.41
N PRO A 446 17.32 33.77 23.94
CA PRO A 446 17.17 33.99 25.39
C PRO A 446 17.20 32.68 26.18
N GLU A 447 17.95 32.61 27.29
CA GLU A 447 18.16 31.38 28.08
C GLU A 447 16.85 30.63 28.44
N PRO A 448 15.74 31.29 28.83
CA PRO A 448 14.49 30.59 29.13
C PRO A 448 13.87 29.86 27.92
N GLN A 449 14.21 30.27 26.69
CA GLN A 449 13.69 29.66 25.47
C GLN A 449 14.54 28.51 24.96
N ILE A 450 15.78 28.37 25.45
CA ILE A 450 16.74 27.41 24.91
C ILE A 450 16.25 25.97 25.06
N PRO A 451 15.81 25.50 26.25
CA PRO A 451 15.32 24.12 26.40
C PRO A 451 14.16 23.79 25.44
N HIS A 452 13.32 24.77 25.10
CA HIS A 452 12.19 24.60 24.20
C HIS A 452 12.57 24.58 22.71
N ARG A 453 13.77 25.06 22.35
CA ARG A 453 14.25 25.18 20.97
C ARG A 453 15.34 24.17 20.61
N VAL A 454 15.81 23.40 21.61
CA VAL A 454 16.70 22.26 21.41
C VAL A 454 15.95 21.19 20.62
N CYS A 455 16.60 20.68 19.59
CA CYS A 455 16.20 19.44 18.94
C CYS A 455 17.30 18.42 19.26
N GLU A 456 16.96 17.30 19.88
CA GLU A 456 17.97 16.35 20.38
C GLU A 456 18.70 15.60 19.26
N GLY A 457 18.12 15.55 18.06
CA GLY A 457 18.64 14.73 16.95
C GLY A 457 18.40 13.25 17.21
N ASP A 458 19.30 12.40 16.72
CA ASP A 458 19.31 10.96 16.97
C ASP A 458 18.05 10.19 16.56
N ARG A 459 17.25 10.79 15.67
CA ARG A 459 16.02 10.22 15.11
C ARG A 459 16.34 9.62 13.74
N PRO A 460 16.22 8.29 13.58
CA PRO A 460 16.66 7.61 12.39
C PRO A 460 15.77 7.94 11.20
N SER A 461 16.39 8.02 10.03
CA SER A 461 15.67 8.10 8.77
C SER A 461 16.47 7.46 7.65
N LEU A 462 15.76 6.95 6.66
CA LEU A 462 16.33 6.61 5.36
C LEU A 462 15.79 7.55 4.28
N THR A 463 16.57 7.69 3.20
CA THR A 463 16.14 8.40 1.99
C THR A 463 16.10 7.43 0.83
N LEU A 464 14.93 7.33 0.19
CA LEU A 464 14.73 6.68 -1.09
C LEU A 464 14.59 7.75 -2.16
N LEU A 465 15.61 7.86 -3.03
CA LEU A 465 15.65 8.84 -4.10
C LEU A 465 15.50 8.14 -5.45
N VAL A 466 14.51 8.57 -6.23
CA VAL A 466 14.25 8.05 -7.57
C VAL A 466 14.94 8.95 -8.59
N ASP A 467 15.72 8.35 -9.48
CA ASP A 467 16.34 9.06 -10.59
C ASP A 467 15.30 9.42 -11.66
N GLY A 468 15.16 10.72 -11.91
CA GLY A 468 14.18 11.27 -12.84
C GLY A 468 12.84 11.59 -12.16
N PRO A 469 11.78 11.82 -12.96
CA PRO A 469 10.45 12.13 -12.45
C PRO A 469 9.65 10.88 -12.09
N LEU A 470 8.52 11.09 -11.42
CA LEU A 470 7.52 10.05 -11.16
C LEU A 470 6.86 9.62 -12.48
N THR A 471 7.39 8.56 -13.09
CA THR A 471 6.83 7.89 -14.27
C THR A 471 5.98 6.67 -13.86
N PRO A 472 5.15 6.11 -14.76
CA PRO A 472 4.47 4.84 -14.48
C PRO A 472 5.45 3.72 -14.07
N ARG A 473 6.55 3.58 -14.80
CA ARG A 473 7.62 2.62 -14.47
C ARG A 473 8.24 2.89 -13.09
N ALA A 474 8.51 4.15 -12.76
CA ALA A 474 9.04 4.52 -11.44
C ALA A 474 8.06 4.19 -10.31
N LEU A 475 6.76 4.46 -10.50
CA LEU A 475 5.74 4.08 -9.52
C LEU A 475 5.69 2.55 -9.33
N GLY A 476 5.78 1.78 -10.41
CA GLY A 476 5.79 0.32 -10.34
C GLY A 476 6.97 -0.21 -9.55
N ARG A 477 8.15 0.38 -9.75
CA ARG A 477 9.34 0.06 -8.94
C ARG A 477 9.11 0.38 -7.46
N LEU A 478 8.60 1.58 -7.15
CA LEU A 478 8.33 1.97 -5.76
C LEU A 478 7.34 1.03 -5.08
N VAL A 479 6.25 0.67 -5.74
CA VAL A 479 5.25 -0.22 -5.14
C VAL A 479 5.82 -1.61 -4.90
N ALA A 480 6.43 -2.24 -5.93
CA ALA A 480 7.04 -3.56 -5.78
C ALA A 480 8.15 -3.62 -4.72
N LEU A 481 8.90 -2.51 -4.56
CA LEU A 481 9.91 -2.39 -3.51
C LEU A 481 9.29 -2.57 -2.11
N TYR A 482 8.13 -1.94 -1.87
CA TYR A 482 7.41 -2.11 -0.60
C TYR A 482 6.68 -3.47 -0.51
N GLU A 483 6.17 -4.04 -1.61
CA GLU A 483 5.60 -5.40 -1.60
C GLU A 483 6.61 -6.43 -1.10
N HIS A 484 7.85 -6.34 -1.57
CA HIS A 484 8.93 -7.27 -1.24
C HIS A 484 9.60 -6.98 0.10
N ARG A 485 9.57 -5.72 0.55
CA ARG A 485 9.88 -5.36 1.93
C ARG A 485 8.94 -6.10 2.89
N VAL A 486 7.62 -6.04 2.65
CA VAL A 486 6.61 -6.69 3.49
C VAL A 486 6.85 -8.19 3.57
N LEU A 487 7.17 -8.84 2.44
CA LEU A 487 7.57 -10.24 2.39
C LEU A 487 8.80 -10.50 3.29
N THR A 488 9.84 -9.68 3.16
CA THR A 488 11.08 -9.82 3.94
C THR A 488 10.78 -9.75 5.43
N GLU A 489 10.05 -8.72 5.87
CA GLU A 489 9.67 -8.54 7.27
C GLU A 489 8.83 -9.72 7.79
N GLY A 490 7.85 -10.16 7.01
CA GLY A 490 6.99 -11.30 7.34
C GLY A 490 7.74 -12.61 7.53
N VAL A 491 8.75 -12.87 6.68
CA VAL A 491 9.62 -14.05 6.81
C VAL A 491 10.45 -13.99 8.08
N LEU A 492 11.10 -12.86 8.35
CA LEU A 492 11.90 -12.71 9.58
C LEU A 492 11.04 -12.85 10.84
N TRP A 493 9.80 -12.35 10.81
CA TRP A 493 8.86 -12.53 11.92
C TRP A 493 8.20 -13.91 11.96
N GLY A 494 8.36 -14.75 10.93
CA GLY A 494 7.78 -16.09 10.86
C GLY A 494 6.25 -16.09 10.82
N ILE A 495 5.63 -15.08 10.21
CA ILE A 495 4.18 -14.89 10.14
C ILE A 495 3.64 -15.11 8.71
N ASP A 496 2.31 -15.26 8.59
CA ASP A 496 1.65 -15.28 7.29
C ASP A 496 1.31 -13.84 6.85
N SER A 497 2.02 -13.31 5.85
CA SER A 497 1.79 -11.96 5.32
C SER A 497 0.60 -11.87 4.35
N PHE A 498 -0.02 -12.99 3.99
CA PHE A 498 -0.96 -13.06 2.87
C PHE A 498 -2.41 -13.32 3.28
N ASP A 499 -2.65 -13.75 4.53
CA ASP A 499 -3.98 -13.84 5.12
C ASP A 499 -4.46 -12.51 5.77
N GLN A 500 -5.70 -12.48 6.24
CA GLN A 500 -6.29 -11.34 6.97
C GLN A 500 -7.45 -11.72 7.90
N TRP A 501 -7.34 -12.82 8.67
CA TRP A 501 -8.44 -13.32 9.52
C TRP A 501 -9.02 -12.30 10.51
N GLY A 502 -8.23 -11.30 10.91
CA GLY A 502 -8.63 -10.28 11.89
C GLY A 502 -9.82 -9.40 11.48
N VAL A 503 -10.22 -9.39 10.21
CA VAL A 503 -11.31 -8.52 9.72
C VAL A 503 -12.69 -9.17 9.76
N GLU A 504 -12.79 -10.49 9.97
CA GLU A 504 -14.06 -11.24 9.81
C GLU A 504 -15.05 -10.97 10.96
N LEU A 505 -14.58 -10.95 12.21
CA LEU A 505 -15.45 -10.70 13.38
C LEU A 505 -16.22 -9.37 13.27
N GLY A 506 -15.56 -8.32 12.77
CA GLY A 506 -16.21 -7.03 12.58
C GLY A 506 -17.33 -7.07 11.53
N LYS A 507 -17.14 -7.85 10.45
CA LYS A 507 -18.14 -8.02 9.39
C LYS A 507 -19.37 -8.79 9.89
N GLU A 508 -19.14 -9.86 10.65
CA GLU A 508 -20.21 -10.67 11.25
C GLU A 508 -21.08 -9.81 12.17
N LEU A 509 -20.47 -9.15 13.16
CA LEU A 509 -21.18 -8.28 14.11
C LEU A 509 -21.88 -7.09 13.43
N ALA A 510 -21.27 -6.51 12.39
CA ALA A 510 -21.90 -5.43 11.64
C ALA A 510 -23.16 -5.90 10.88
N GLY A 511 -23.17 -7.14 10.38
CA GLY A 511 -24.35 -7.75 9.77
C GLY A 511 -25.51 -7.87 10.75
N GLU A 512 -25.25 -8.45 11.93
CA GLU A 512 -26.24 -8.58 13.00
C GLU A 512 -26.79 -7.22 13.44
N LEU A 513 -25.91 -6.23 13.66
CA LEU A 513 -26.30 -4.88 14.05
C LEU A 513 -27.08 -4.15 12.94
N ALA A 514 -26.79 -4.42 11.66
CA ALA A 514 -27.55 -3.84 10.57
C ALA A 514 -29.00 -4.34 10.58
N ASP A 515 -29.22 -5.63 10.84
CA ASP A 515 -30.55 -6.22 10.98
C ASP A 515 -31.28 -5.63 12.18
N ASP A 516 -30.63 -5.55 13.35
CA ASP A 516 -31.19 -4.95 14.56
C ASP A 516 -31.57 -3.47 14.35
N LEU A 517 -30.73 -2.70 13.67
CA LEU A 517 -31.00 -1.29 13.42
C LEU A 517 -32.16 -1.10 12.44
N THR A 518 -32.35 -2.00 11.48
CA THR A 518 -33.30 -1.84 10.37
C THR A 518 -34.62 -2.60 10.54
N ALA A 519 -34.68 -3.56 11.48
CA ALA A 519 -35.89 -4.32 11.79
C ALA A 519 -37.11 -3.43 12.01
N HIS A 520 -38.26 -3.82 11.44
CA HIS A 520 -39.51 -3.07 11.59
C HIS A 520 -40.05 -3.10 13.03
N ALA A 521 -40.06 -4.28 13.66
CA ALA A 521 -40.43 -4.45 15.06
C ALA A 521 -39.23 -4.15 15.98
N ALA A 522 -39.50 -3.99 17.29
CA ALA A 522 -38.44 -3.92 18.29
C ALA A 522 -37.71 -5.29 18.33
N PRO A 523 -36.40 -5.34 18.04
CA PRO A 523 -35.65 -6.59 18.07
C PRO A 523 -35.36 -7.02 19.51
N GLN A 524 -35.18 -8.33 19.71
CA GLN A 524 -34.54 -8.85 20.92
C GLN A 524 -33.03 -8.70 20.75
N LEU A 525 -32.42 -7.81 21.52
CA LEU A 525 -30.99 -7.52 21.42
C LEU A 525 -30.18 -8.45 22.33
N GLU A 526 -29.17 -9.11 21.77
CA GLU A 526 -28.32 -10.09 22.48
C GLU A 526 -26.85 -9.66 22.59
N HIS A 527 -26.55 -8.38 22.33
CA HIS A 527 -25.21 -7.80 22.49
C HIS A 527 -24.92 -7.42 23.95
N ASP A 528 -23.72 -6.87 24.20
CA ASP A 528 -23.40 -6.26 25.49
C ASP A 528 -24.32 -5.07 25.82
N GLU A 529 -24.37 -4.70 27.09
CA GLU A 529 -25.27 -3.65 27.59
C GLU A 529 -25.09 -2.30 26.89
N ALA A 530 -23.84 -1.91 26.61
CA ALA A 530 -23.54 -0.62 26.00
C ALA A 530 -23.98 -0.61 24.54
N THR A 531 -23.68 -1.67 23.79
CA THR A 531 -24.13 -1.82 22.39
C THR A 531 -25.65 -1.82 22.30
N ASN A 532 -26.33 -2.57 23.17
CA ASN A 532 -27.79 -2.58 23.22
C ASN A 532 -28.39 -1.20 23.50
N ALA A 533 -27.81 -0.45 24.44
CA ALA A 533 -28.25 0.91 24.73
C ALA A 533 -28.10 1.85 23.52
N LEU A 534 -27.01 1.71 22.76
CA LEU A 534 -26.77 2.49 21.54
C LEU A 534 -27.76 2.12 20.41
N VAL A 535 -28.02 0.84 20.18
CA VAL A 535 -29.02 0.39 19.21
C VAL A 535 -30.39 0.97 19.53
N ARG A 536 -30.83 0.87 20.79
CA ARG A 536 -32.09 1.47 21.26
C ARG A 536 -32.12 2.97 21.03
N ARG A 537 -31.03 3.68 21.36
CA ARG A 537 -30.90 5.13 21.16
C ARG A 537 -31.00 5.53 19.69
N ILE A 538 -30.33 4.81 18.80
CA ILE A 538 -30.34 5.07 17.35
C ILE A 538 -31.73 4.79 16.77
N ARG A 539 -32.35 3.66 17.14
CA ARG A 539 -33.72 3.32 16.72
C ARG A 539 -34.72 4.37 17.17
N ALA A 540 -34.67 4.79 18.45
CA ALA A 540 -35.50 5.86 18.99
C ALA A 540 -35.34 7.17 18.21
N ALA A 541 -34.09 7.58 17.96
CA ALA A 541 -33.78 8.81 17.22
C ALA A 541 -34.28 8.78 15.76
N ARG A 542 -34.42 7.58 15.17
CA ARG A 542 -34.96 7.34 13.82
C ARG A 542 -36.45 7.03 13.80
N GLY A 543 -37.15 7.15 14.93
CA GLY A 543 -38.59 6.85 15.02
C GLY A 543 -38.94 5.38 14.82
N ARG A 544 -38.00 4.47 15.07
CA ARG A 544 -38.20 3.01 15.00
C ARG A 544 -38.58 2.46 16.38
N ALA A 545 -39.27 1.32 16.42
CA ALA A 545 -39.67 0.64 17.66
C ALA A 545 -38.43 0.22 18.48
N VAL A 546 -38.47 0.36 19.80
CA VAL A 546 -37.34 0.14 20.73
C VAL A 546 -37.64 -0.98 21.70
#